data_AF-A0A5Q4ZGU7-F1
#
_entry.id   AF-A0A5Q4ZGU7-F1
#
_cell.length_a   1.000
_cell.length_b   1.000
_cell.length_c   1.000
_cell.angle_alpha   90.00
_cell.angle_beta   90.00
_cell.angle_gamma   90.00
#
_symmetry.space_group_name_H-M   'P 1'
#
loop_
_entity.id
_entity.type
_entity.pdbx_description
1 polymer ?
#
loop_
_entity_poly.entity_id
_entity_poly.type
_entity_poly.pdbx_seq_one_letter_code
_entity_poly.pdbx_strand_id
1 'polypeptide(L)'
;MVKEGRSIAKAIAAGNYHQITVYSTTECGTRRIVRHYDPPACESLDEVVSCYRGLFGTLAEGFTAEGSRIAGGSIGGRFIQDVCDVTERLR
;
A
#
# COMPACT_ATOMS: atom_id res chain seq x y z
N MET A 1 -11.15 26.52 6.22
CA MET A 1 -10.21 26.23 5.11
C MET A 1 -10.12 24.72 4.96
N VAL A 2 -10.80 24.16 3.96
CA VAL A 2 -10.66 22.75 3.61
C VAL A 2 -9.29 22.65 2.94
N LYS A 3 -8.30 21.97 3.56
CA LYS A 3 -7.06 21.62 2.84
C LYS A 3 -7.53 20.96 1.54
N GLU A 4 -7.14 21.50 0.38
CA GLU A 4 -7.47 20.91 -0.91
C GLU A 4 -7.25 19.39 -0.80
N GLY A 5 -8.33 18.63 -0.93
CA GLY A 5 -8.30 17.20 -0.70
C GLY A 5 -7.26 16.58 -1.62
N ARG A 6 -6.24 15.93 -1.04
CA ARG A 6 -5.20 15.25 -1.81
C ARG A 6 -5.90 14.26 -2.75
N SER A 7 -5.66 14.39 -4.05
CA SER A 7 -6.36 13.60 -5.08
C SER A 7 -5.62 12.31 -5.37
N ILE A 8 -6.30 11.18 -5.17
CA ILE A 8 -5.75 9.84 -5.45
C ILE A 8 -5.35 9.74 -6.93
N ALA A 9 -6.13 10.36 -7.83
CA ALA A 9 -5.82 10.38 -9.26
C ALA A 9 -4.50 11.11 -9.56
N LYS A 10 -4.22 12.24 -8.88
CA LYS A 10 -2.93 12.96 -9.03
C LYS A 10 -1.77 12.13 -8.52
N ALA A 11 -1.96 11.46 -7.40
CA ALA A 11 -0.90 10.69 -6.77
C ALA A 11 -0.60 9.36 -7.53
N ILE A 12 -1.62 8.77 -8.17
CA ILE A 12 -1.45 7.67 -9.13
C ILE A 12 -0.76 8.17 -10.41
N ALA A 13 -1.16 9.34 -10.94
CA ALA A 13 -0.53 9.93 -12.12
C ALA A 13 0.95 10.30 -11.89
N ALA A 14 1.32 10.65 -10.65
CA ALA A 14 2.70 10.87 -10.24
C ALA A 14 3.52 9.58 -10.08
N GLY A 15 2.89 8.40 -10.14
CA GLY A 15 3.56 7.11 -9.99
C GLY A 15 3.99 6.83 -8.55
N ASN A 16 3.23 7.28 -7.55
CA ASN A 16 3.54 7.04 -6.15
C ASN A 16 3.02 5.67 -5.68
N TYR A 17 3.59 5.15 -4.58
CA TYR A 17 3.03 3.97 -3.90
C TYR A 17 1.71 4.33 -3.25
N HIS A 18 0.70 3.46 -3.41
CA HIS A 18 -0.68 3.73 -3.00
C HIS A 18 -1.41 2.54 -2.42
N GLN A 19 -0.70 1.47 -2.12
CA GLN A 19 -1.31 0.28 -1.57
C GLN A 19 -0.32 -0.47 -0.68
N ILE A 20 -0.81 -0.98 0.45
CA ILE A 20 -0.14 -2.03 1.22
C ILE A 20 -1.01 -3.28 1.17
N THR A 21 -0.41 -4.39 0.77
CA THR A 21 -1.02 -5.71 0.83
C THR A 21 -0.31 -6.52 1.89
N VAL A 22 -1.06 -7.05 2.86
CA VAL A 22 -0.53 -7.92 3.91
C VAL A 22 -0.91 -9.35 3.62
N TYR A 23 0.07 -10.23 3.80
CA TYR A 23 -0.06 -11.65 3.60
C TYR A 23 0.20 -12.40 4.90
N SER A 24 -0.56 -13.46 5.12
CA SER A 24 -0.19 -14.53 6.05
C SER A 24 0.47 -15.64 5.25
N THR A 25 1.59 -16.14 5.76
CA THR A 25 2.25 -17.32 5.17
C THR A 25 1.80 -18.55 5.95
N THR A 26 1.15 -19.49 5.27
CA THR A 26 0.77 -20.78 5.89
C THR A 26 2.00 -21.67 6.06
N GLU A 27 1.89 -22.71 6.90
CA GLU A 27 2.97 -23.69 7.13
C GLU A 27 3.47 -24.38 5.84
N CYS A 28 2.63 -24.42 4.80
CA CYS A 28 2.98 -24.95 3.47
C CYS A 28 3.62 -23.89 2.53
N GLY A 29 3.96 -22.71 3.03
CA GLY A 29 4.56 -21.62 2.25
C GLY A 29 3.58 -20.86 1.35
N THR A 30 2.27 -21.12 1.47
CA THR A 30 1.27 -20.40 0.67
C THR A 30 1.01 -19.02 1.27
N ARG A 31 1.19 -17.97 0.46
CA ARG A 31 0.83 -16.60 0.85
C ARG A 31 -0.66 -16.37 0.60
N ARG A 32 -1.39 -15.99 1.65
CA ARG A 32 -2.78 -15.57 1.55
C ARG A 32 -2.89 -14.10 1.90
N ILE A 33 -3.54 -13.32 1.04
CA ILE A 33 -3.89 -11.93 1.33
C ILE A 33 -4.84 -11.91 2.51
N VAL A 34 -4.44 -11.21 3.58
CA VAL A 34 -5.25 -10.99 4.77
C VAL A 34 -5.71 -9.54 4.89
N ARG A 35 -5.06 -8.61 4.18
CA ARG A 35 -5.45 -7.20 4.17
C ARG A 35 -5.01 -6.51 2.90
N HIS A 36 -5.88 -5.65 2.39
CA HIS A 36 -5.53 -4.58 1.47
C HIS A 36 -5.79 -3.24 2.15
N TYR A 37 -4.83 -2.34 2.03
CA TYR A 37 -4.95 -0.97 2.49
C TYR A 37 -4.61 -0.01 1.37
N ASP A 38 -5.59 0.81 0.98
CA ASP A 38 -5.47 1.83 -0.06
C ASP A 38 -5.67 3.21 0.60
N PRO A 39 -4.60 3.88 1.07
CA PRO A 39 -4.69 5.18 1.72
C PRO A 39 -5.19 6.28 0.77
N PRO A 40 -5.76 7.38 1.32
CA PRO A 40 -5.99 8.58 0.55
C PRO A 40 -4.65 9.20 0.13
N ALA A 41 -4.54 9.51 -1.16
CA ALA A 41 -3.45 10.22 -1.85
C ALA A 41 -2.18 10.53 -1.02
N CYS A 42 -1.34 9.50 -0.83
CA CYS A 42 0.01 9.65 -0.32
C CYS A 42 1.01 10.04 -1.42
N GLU A 43 2.05 10.76 -1.06
CA GLU A 43 3.08 11.20 -2.00
C GLU A 43 4.31 10.28 -1.98
N SER A 44 4.43 9.41 -0.97
CA SER A 44 5.54 8.49 -0.83
C SER A 44 5.14 7.18 -0.13
N LEU A 45 5.98 6.15 -0.28
CA LEU A 45 5.82 4.89 0.42
C LEU A 45 5.88 5.06 1.94
N ASP A 46 6.75 5.93 2.44
CA ASP A 46 6.88 6.17 3.89
C ASP A 46 5.63 6.84 4.46
N GLU A 47 4.96 7.70 3.69
CA GLU A 47 3.67 8.26 4.09
C GLU A 47 2.58 7.18 4.13
N VAL A 48 2.56 6.28 3.14
CA VAL A 48 1.64 5.12 3.12
C VAL A 48 1.87 4.21 4.33
N VAL A 49 3.13 3.89 4.64
CA VAL A 49 3.55 3.09 5.81
C VAL A 49 3.14 3.79 7.12
N SER A 50 3.39 5.09 7.23
CA SER A 50 3.00 5.87 8.41
C SER A 50 1.49 5.88 8.61
N CYS A 51 0.71 6.07 7.53
CA CYS A 51 -0.75 6.02 7.60
C CYS A 51 -1.24 4.63 8.02
N TYR A 52 -0.64 3.57 7.47
CA TYR A 52 -0.96 2.20 7.87
C TYR A 52 -0.70 1.98 9.36
N ARG A 53 0.49 2.37 9.87
CA ARG A 53 0.83 2.21 11.29
C ARG A 53 -0.12 2.99 12.21
N GLY A 54 -0.53 4.18 11.80
CA GLY A 54 -1.50 4.99 12.54
C GLY A 54 -2.88 4.34 12.68
N LEU A 55 -3.31 3.57 11.67
CA LEU A 55 -4.64 2.92 11.66
C LEU A 55 -4.61 1.49 12.22
N PHE A 56 -3.55 0.74 11.93
CA PHE A 56 -3.50 -0.70 12.15
C PHE A 56 -2.42 -1.15 13.12
N GLY A 57 -1.54 -0.24 13.57
CA GLY A 57 -0.38 -0.57 14.38
C GLY A 57 0.74 -1.25 13.59
N THR A 58 1.60 -1.97 14.31
CA THR A 58 2.70 -2.73 13.73
C THR A 58 2.25 -4.08 13.19
N LEU A 59 3.02 -4.60 12.23
CA LEU A 59 2.80 -5.90 11.64
C LEU A 59 3.22 -6.99 12.64
N ALA A 60 2.30 -7.90 12.95
CA ALA A 60 2.57 -9.03 13.84
C ALA A 60 3.53 -10.05 13.19
N GLU A 61 4.17 -10.88 14.02
CA GLU A 61 4.98 -12.00 13.55
C GLU A 61 4.14 -12.98 12.70
N GLY A 62 4.79 -13.62 11.73
CA GLY A 62 4.13 -14.53 10.77
C GLY A 62 3.41 -13.84 9.60
N PHE A 63 3.38 -12.50 9.57
CA PHE A 63 2.88 -11.74 8.43
C PHE A 63 4.02 -11.09 7.64
N THR A 64 3.79 -10.95 6.33
CA THR A 64 4.63 -10.19 5.41
C THR A 64 3.79 -9.13 4.72
N ALA A 65 4.41 -8.06 4.24
CA ALA A 65 3.69 -6.97 3.60
C ALA A 65 4.44 -6.43 2.38
N GLU A 66 3.67 -6.08 1.36
CA GLU A 66 4.17 -5.48 0.12
C GLU A 66 3.52 -4.12 -0.10
N GLY A 67 4.35 -3.14 -0.45
CA GLY A 67 3.91 -1.84 -0.94
C GLY A 67 3.81 -1.87 -2.46
N SER A 68 2.66 -1.47 -3.01
CA SER A 68 2.44 -1.45 -4.46
C SER A 68 2.29 -0.03 -5.01
N ARG A 69 2.98 0.22 -6.12
CA ARG A 69 2.82 1.40 -6.96
C ARG A 69 1.80 1.10 -8.03
N ILE A 70 0.76 1.92 -8.11
CA ILE A 70 -0.32 1.74 -9.07
C ILE A 70 -0.15 2.80 -10.15
N ALA A 71 -0.10 2.39 -11.41
CA ALA A 71 -0.18 3.30 -12.54
C ALA A 71 -1.63 3.45 -13.02
N GLY A 72 -1.97 4.67 -13.44
CA GLY A 72 -3.24 4.95 -14.10
C GLY A 72 -3.22 4.38 -15.52
N GLY A 73 -4.05 3.38 -15.80
CA GLY A 73 -4.22 2.87 -17.16
C GLY A 73 -5.15 3.75 -17.98
N SER A 74 -4.85 3.85 -19.27
CA SER A 74 -5.78 4.36 -20.27
C SER A 74 -6.99 3.42 -20.29
N ILE A 75 -8.18 3.91 -19.93
CA ILE A 75 -9.45 3.17 -19.87
C ILE A 75 -9.64 2.34 -18.59
N GLY A 76 -9.89 3.01 -17.45
CA GLY A 76 -10.55 2.46 -16.26
C GLY A 76 -9.78 1.42 -15.43
N GLY A 77 -8.72 0.82 -15.97
CA GLY A 77 -7.89 -0.16 -15.30
C GLY A 77 -6.79 0.51 -14.46
N ARG A 78 -6.69 0.12 -13.20
CA ARG A 78 -5.50 0.32 -12.37
C ARG A 78 -4.65 -0.95 -12.48
N PHE A 79 -3.37 -0.81 -12.76
CA PHE A 79 -2.45 -1.94 -12.73
C PHE A 79 -1.27 -1.64 -11.81
N ILE A 80 -0.76 -2.70 -11.18
CA ILE A 80 0.43 -2.63 -10.34
C ILE A 80 1.62 -2.45 -11.28
N GLN A 81 2.30 -1.32 -11.15
CA GLN A 81 3.50 -0.99 -11.91
C GLN A 81 4.76 -1.51 -11.22
N ASP A 82 4.77 -1.47 -9.89
CA ASP A 82 5.91 -1.91 -9.08
C ASP A 82 5.46 -2.42 -7.71
N VAL A 83 6.23 -3.33 -7.14
CA VAL A 83 6.00 -3.92 -5.82
C VAL A 83 7.31 -3.96 -5.05
N CYS A 84 7.26 -3.57 -3.78
CA CYS A 84 8.41 -3.66 -2.88
C CYS A 84 8.01 -4.32 -1.55
N ASP A 85 8.94 -5.06 -0.93
CA ASP A 85 8.73 -5.56 0.43
C ASP A 85 8.79 -4.38 1.42
N VAL A 86 7.78 -4.31 2.28
CA VAL A 86 7.70 -3.32 3.37
C VAL A 86 7.53 -3.99 4.73
N THR A 87 7.80 -5.30 4.81
CA THR A 87 7.59 -6.11 6.01
C THR A 87 8.34 -5.50 7.21
N GLU A 88 9.64 -5.22 7.04
CA GLU A 88 10.47 -4.63 8.10
C GLU A 88 10.08 -3.18 8.44
N ARG A 89 9.54 -2.42 7.48
CA ARG A 89 9.11 -1.03 7.73
C ARG A 89 7.84 -0.95 8.58
N LEU A 90 7.05 -2.02 8.57
CA LEU A 90 5.80 -2.14 9.32
C LEU A 90 5.98 -2.84 10.67
N ARG A 91 7.15 -3.40 10.96
CA ARG A 91 7.47 -3.97 12.27
C ARG A 91 7.73 -2.88 13.32
#